data_AF-A0A916XQF7-F1
#
_entry.id   AF-A0A916XQF7-F1
#
_cell.length_a   1.000
_cell.length_b   1.000
_cell.length_c   1.000
_cell.angle_alpha   90.00
_cell.angle_beta   90.00
_cell.angle_gamma   90.00
#
_symmetry.space_group_name_H-M   'P 1'
#
loop_
_entity.id
_entity.type
_entity.pdbx_description
1 polymer ?
#
loop_
_entity_poly.entity_id
_entity_poly.type
_entity_poly.pdbx_seq_one_letter_code
_entity_poly.pdbx_strand_id
1 'polypeptide(L)'
;MARPSPVQPPRAPAVRFAVDPGDIPPEKAARRLHLTAAEFRDALPRLLARGFPAPDPTTGMFDLEAIDRWRHARHLRLFPELTAAAPPAEPPRVNDMGARFVEAAKRRRDG
;
A
#
# COMPACT_ATOMS: atom_id res chain seq x y z
N MET A 1 15.33 2.99 -67.01
CA MET A 1 14.93 4.04 -66.03
C MET A 1 14.48 3.33 -64.75
N ALA A 2 15.27 3.39 -63.67
CA ALA A 2 14.95 2.73 -62.40
C ALA A 2 14.13 3.67 -61.51
N ARG A 3 13.03 3.17 -60.92
CA ARG A 3 12.17 3.94 -60.01
C ARG A 3 12.86 4.12 -58.65
N PRO A 4 12.82 5.31 -58.03
CA PRO A 4 13.36 5.49 -56.68
C PRO A 4 12.53 4.71 -55.65
N SER A 5 13.21 4.01 -54.74
CA SER A 5 12.59 3.29 -53.64
C SER A 5 11.81 4.24 -52.72
N PRO A 6 10.64 3.84 -52.19
CA PRO A 6 9.87 4.68 -51.30
C PRO A 6 10.60 4.88 -49.97
N VAL A 7 10.74 6.14 -49.56
CA VAL A 7 11.25 6.54 -48.24
C VAL A 7 10.27 6.05 -47.19
N GLN A 8 10.71 5.16 -46.31
CA GLN A 8 9.86 4.61 -45.25
C GLN A 8 9.62 5.69 -44.18
N PRO A 9 8.37 5.94 -43.75
CA PRO A 9 8.10 6.93 -42.72
C PRO A 9 8.69 6.51 -41.37
N PRO A 10 9.09 7.46 -40.50
CA PRO A 10 9.64 7.15 -39.19
C PRO A 10 8.60 6.41 -38.34
N ARG A 11 8.95 5.22 -37.87
CA ARG A 11 8.11 4.40 -36.99
C ARG A 11 8.02 5.07 -35.62
N ALA A 12 6.82 5.34 -35.15
CA ALA A 12 6.61 5.82 -33.78
C ALA A 12 7.23 4.81 -32.78
N PRO A 13 8.03 5.26 -31.79
CA PRO A 13 8.61 4.36 -30.80
C PRO A 13 7.52 3.63 -30.02
N ALA A 14 7.69 2.32 -29.85
CA ALA A 14 6.84 1.48 -29.02
C ALA A 14 6.97 1.92 -27.57
N VAL A 15 5.97 2.63 -27.03
CA VAL A 15 5.77 3.03 -25.63
C VAL A 15 7.02 3.59 -24.92
N ARG A 16 7.09 4.91 -24.77
CA ARG A 16 8.26 5.61 -24.17
C ARG A 16 8.40 5.44 -22.66
N PHE A 17 7.33 5.06 -21.97
CA PHE A 17 7.31 4.87 -20.51
C PHE A 17 6.50 3.61 -20.21
N ALA A 18 7.16 2.51 -19.91
CA ALA A 18 6.49 1.32 -19.37
C ALA A 18 6.03 1.66 -17.96
N VAL A 19 4.73 1.93 -17.81
CA VAL A 19 4.10 1.96 -16.48
C VAL A 19 4.07 0.53 -16.00
N ASP A 20 4.79 0.25 -14.92
CA ASP A 20 4.75 -1.07 -14.33
C ASP A 20 3.36 -1.28 -13.73
N PRO A 21 2.64 -2.35 -14.12
CA PRO A 21 1.40 -2.72 -13.46
C PRO A 21 1.67 -2.95 -11.97
N GLY A 22 0.73 -2.53 -11.11
CA GLY A 22 0.84 -2.70 -9.65
C GLY A 22 0.97 -4.17 -9.26
N ASP A 23 0.27 -5.05 -9.99
CA ASP A 23 0.39 -6.49 -9.87
C ASP A 23 1.52 -7.03 -10.74
N ILE A 24 2.46 -7.72 -10.10
CA ILE A 24 3.67 -8.24 -10.72
C ILE A 24 3.78 -9.76 -10.57
N PRO A 25 4.37 -10.46 -11.55
CA PRO A 25 4.59 -11.90 -11.45
C PRO A 25 5.68 -12.24 -10.42
N PRO A 26 5.71 -13.49 -9.91
CA PRO A 26 6.67 -13.95 -8.91
C PRO A 26 8.13 -13.72 -9.31
N GLU A 27 8.49 -13.83 -10.59
CA GLU A 27 9.87 -13.57 -11.04
C GLU A 27 10.29 -12.11 -10.81
N LYS A 28 9.35 -11.18 -10.97
CA LYS A 28 9.61 -9.75 -10.76
C LYS A 28 9.63 -9.40 -9.28
N ALA A 29 8.77 -10.04 -8.48
CA ALA A 29 8.82 -9.95 -7.02
C ALA A 29 10.15 -10.47 -6.47
N ALA A 30 10.66 -11.59 -6.99
CA ALA A 30 11.96 -12.15 -6.63
C ALA A 30 13.10 -11.16 -6.91
N ARG A 31 13.12 -10.54 -8.11
CA ARG A 31 14.10 -9.52 -8.48
C ARG A 31 14.06 -8.31 -7.55
N ARG A 32 12.88 -7.91 -7.07
CA ARG A 32 12.73 -6.81 -6.10
C ARG A 32 13.41 -7.10 -4.75
N LEU A 33 13.54 -8.38 -4.40
CA LEU A 33 14.24 -8.88 -3.22
C LEU A 33 15.69 -9.31 -3.51
N HIS A 34 16.19 -9.10 -4.74
CA HIS A 34 17.49 -9.58 -5.21
C HIS A 34 17.67 -11.10 -5.10
N LEU A 35 16.58 -11.85 -5.32
CA LEU A 35 16.57 -13.31 -5.36
C LEU A 35 16.27 -13.79 -6.80
N THR A 36 16.71 -15.00 -7.12
CA THR A 36 16.19 -15.73 -8.27
C THR A 36 14.78 -16.26 -7.99
N ALA A 37 14.03 -16.62 -9.03
CA ALA A 37 12.69 -17.16 -8.87
C ALA A 37 12.65 -18.51 -8.10
N ALA A 38 13.73 -19.28 -8.15
CA ALA A 38 13.86 -20.51 -7.38
C ALA A 38 14.06 -20.19 -5.89
N GLU A 39 15.05 -19.36 -5.57
CA GLU A 39 15.33 -18.93 -4.19
C GLU A 39 14.13 -18.22 -3.55
N PHE A 40 13.38 -17.44 -4.34
CA PHE A 40 12.17 -16.80 -3.86
C PHE A 40 11.09 -17.81 -3.47
N ARG A 41 10.86 -18.86 -4.27
CA ARG A 41 9.90 -19.93 -3.92
C ARG A 41 10.34 -20.68 -2.67
N ASP A 42 11.62 -20.98 -2.53
CA ASP A 42 12.16 -21.68 -1.35
C ASP A 42 12.08 -20.82 -0.08
N ALA A 43 12.26 -19.50 -0.24
CA ALA A 43 12.15 -18.54 0.86
C ALA A 43 10.69 -18.14 1.18
N LEU A 44 9.75 -18.32 0.24
CA LEU A 44 8.38 -17.82 0.34
C LEU A 44 7.67 -18.26 1.63
N PRO A 45 7.72 -19.52 2.08
CA PRO A 45 7.09 -19.91 3.34
C PRO A 45 7.64 -19.15 4.56
N ARG A 46 8.95 -18.89 4.59
CA ARG A 46 9.60 -18.13 5.66
C ARG A 46 9.30 -16.64 5.56
N LEU A 47 9.15 -16.11 4.35
CA LEU A 47 8.73 -14.73 4.11
C LEU A 47 7.29 -14.51 4.58
N LEU A 48 6.37 -15.41 4.23
CA LEU A 48 4.96 -15.36 4.66
C LEU A 48 4.85 -15.42 6.19
N ALA A 49 5.64 -16.28 6.85
CA ALA A 49 5.70 -16.33 8.32
C ALA A 49 6.18 -15.01 8.96
N ARG A 50 6.92 -14.17 8.21
CA ARG A 50 7.36 -12.83 8.63
C ARG A 50 6.40 -11.72 8.19
N GLY A 51 5.20 -12.06 7.74
CA GLY A 51 4.18 -11.12 7.28
C GLY A 51 4.42 -10.54 5.89
N PHE A 52 5.21 -11.22 5.03
CA PHE A 52 5.31 -10.85 3.62
C PHE A 52 3.95 -10.99 2.93
N PRO A 53 3.57 -10.10 1.99
CA PRO A 53 2.28 -10.18 1.30
C PRO A 53 2.11 -11.48 0.51
N ALA A 54 0.95 -12.09 0.66
CA ALA A 54 0.57 -13.28 -0.11
C ALA A 54 0.26 -12.91 -1.57
N PRO A 55 0.49 -13.82 -2.52
CA PRO A 55 0.01 -13.63 -3.89
C PRO A 55 -1.51 -13.62 -3.93
N ASP A 56 -2.06 -12.92 -4.92
CA ASP A 56 -3.49 -12.96 -5.21
C ASP A 56 -3.92 -14.40 -5.56
N PRO A 57 -4.97 -14.95 -4.93
CA PRO A 57 -5.37 -16.34 -5.11
C PRO A 57 -5.94 -16.64 -6.50
N THR A 58 -6.36 -15.60 -7.25
CA THR A 58 -7.00 -15.76 -8.56
C THR A 58 -5.98 -15.68 -9.69
N THR A 59 -5.02 -14.77 -9.57
CA THR A 59 -4.05 -14.41 -10.61
C THR A 59 -2.65 -14.90 -10.31
N GLY A 60 -2.34 -15.23 -9.06
CA GLY A 60 -0.99 -15.59 -8.60
C GLY A 60 0.00 -14.43 -8.62
N MET A 61 -0.47 -13.20 -8.86
CA MET A 61 0.36 -12.01 -8.90
C MET A 61 0.60 -11.45 -7.50
N PHE A 62 1.68 -10.69 -7.35
CA PHE A 62 2.00 -9.98 -6.12
C PHE A 62 1.80 -8.49 -6.31
N ASP A 63 1.24 -7.83 -5.30
CA ASP A 63 1.16 -6.38 -5.25
C ASP A 63 2.55 -5.79 -4.93
N LEU A 64 3.10 -5.01 -5.87
CA LEU A 64 4.39 -4.35 -5.74
C LEU A 64 4.42 -3.36 -4.58
N GLU A 65 3.33 -2.60 -4.37
CA GLU A 65 3.22 -1.63 -3.28
C GLU A 65 3.21 -2.32 -1.93
N ALA A 66 2.50 -3.45 -1.82
CA ALA A 66 2.49 -4.25 -0.59
C ALA A 66 3.89 -4.77 -0.24
N ILE A 67 4.68 -5.21 -1.24
CA ILE A 67 6.07 -5.65 -1.03
C ILE A 67 6.92 -4.49 -0.52
N ASP A 68 6.82 -3.32 -1.15
CA ASP A 68 7.62 -2.15 -0.77
C ASP A 68 7.24 -1.62 0.62
N ARG A 69 5.95 -1.59 0.96
CA ARG A 69 5.48 -1.27 2.32
C ARG A 69 6.01 -2.27 3.35
N TRP A 70 5.99 -3.57 3.08
CA TRP A 70 6.59 -4.58 3.97
C TRP A 70 8.10 -4.35 4.13
N ARG A 71 8.81 -3.98 3.06
CA ARG A 71 10.24 -3.67 3.15
C ARG A 71 10.50 -2.47 4.05
N HIS A 72 9.72 -1.39 3.89
CA HIS A 72 9.85 -0.19 4.70
C HIS A 72 9.45 -0.42 6.16
N ALA A 73 8.44 -1.25 6.42
CA ALA A 73 8.03 -1.64 7.78
C ALA A 73 9.13 -2.37 8.57
N ARG A 74 10.14 -2.96 7.91
CA ARG A 74 11.32 -3.52 8.59
C ARG A 74 12.31 -2.46 9.04
N HIS A 75 12.24 -1.26 8.47
CA HIS A 75 13.10 -0.12 8.75
C HIS A 75 12.27 1.05 9.28
N LEU A 76 11.44 0.81 10.30
CA LEU A 76 10.54 1.84 10.89
C LEU A 76 11.27 3.14 11.28
N ARG A 77 12.55 3.05 11.65
CA ARG A 77 13.38 4.23 11.95
C ARG A 77 13.60 5.17 10.75
N LEU A 78 13.55 4.65 9.53
CA LEU A 78 13.73 5.41 8.30
C LEU A 78 12.39 5.87 7.70
N PHE A 79 11.29 5.24 8.12
CA PHE A 79 9.93 5.50 7.61
C PHE A 79 8.95 5.70 8.77
N PRO A 80 9.11 6.74 9.59
CA PRO A 80 8.24 7.02 10.73
C PRO A 80 6.76 7.22 10.32
N GLU A 81 6.51 7.70 9.11
CA GLU A 81 5.18 7.89 8.53
C GLU A 81 4.38 6.58 8.37
N LEU A 82 5.06 5.43 8.24
CA LEU A 82 4.41 4.12 8.22
C LEU A 82 4.05 3.61 9.62
N THR A 83 4.58 4.25 10.66
CA THR A 83 4.31 3.92 12.07
C THR A 83 3.26 4.83 12.69
N ALA A 84 2.85 5.92 12.01
CA ALA A 84 1.92 6.91 12.54
C ALA A 84 0.53 6.28 12.79
N ALA A 85 0.41 5.66 13.95
CA ALA A 85 -0.79 5.04 14.46
C ALA A 85 -1.67 6.13 15.09
N ALA A 86 -2.88 6.20 14.54
CA ALA A 86 -4.07 6.87 15.03
C ALA A 86 -4.00 8.41 15.20
N PRO A 87 -5.04 9.14 14.75
CA PRO A 87 -5.24 10.50 15.24
C PRO A 87 -5.31 10.46 16.77
N PRO A 88 -4.85 11.52 17.48
CA PRO A 88 -5.02 11.59 18.92
C PRO A 88 -6.50 11.36 19.23
N ALA A 89 -6.79 10.40 20.10
CA ALA A 89 -8.14 10.09 20.53
C ALA A 89 -8.85 11.40 20.87
N GLU A 90 -9.96 11.69 20.19
CA GLU A 90 -10.82 12.81 20.57
C GLU A 90 -11.08 12.70 22.07
N PRO A 91 -10.90 13.78 22.86
CA PRO A 91 -11.23 13.73 24.28
C PRO A 91 -12.67 13.23 24.42
N PRO A 92 -12.97 12.37 25.42
CA PRO A 92 -14.30 11.82 25.58
C PRO A 92 -15.31 12.96 25.59
N ARG A 93 -16.26 12.95 24.65
CA ARG A 93 -17.38 13.88 24.65
C ARG A 93 -18.15 13.63 25.94
N VAL A 94 -17.91 14.48 26.93
CA VAL A 94 -18.67 14.51 28.18
C VAL A 94 -20.09 14.95 27.80
N ASN A 95 -20.95 13.97 27.50
CA ASN A 95 -22.39 14.18 27.60
C ASN A 95 -22.71 14.20 29.10
N ASP A 96 -22.47 15.37 29.71
CA ASP A 96 -22.79 15.59 31.12
C ASP A 96 -24.32 15.67 31.28
N MET A 97 -24.93 14.49 31.41
CA MET A 97 -26.33 14.37 31.84
C MET A 97 -26.52 14.96 33.25
N GLY A 98 -25.47 15.10 34.06
CA GLY A 98 -25.51 15.69 35.40
C GLY A 98 -25.87 17.18 35.40
N ALA A 99 -25.30 17.96 34.48
CA ALA A 99 -25.61 19.39 34.34
C ALA A 99 -27.11 19.66 34.10
N ARG A 100 -27.77 18.82 33.30
CA ARG A 100 -29.21 18.97 33.01
C ARG A 100 -30.11 18.72 34.23
N PHE A 101 -29.72 17.83 35.13
CA PHE A 101 -30.49 17.55 36.35
C PHE A 101 -30.35 18.65 37.41
N VAL A 102 -29.16 19.26 37.54
CA VAL A 102 -28.93 20.38 38.47
C VAL A 102 -29.75 21.60 38.07
N GLU A 103 -29.88 21.86 36.76
CA GLU A 103 -30.65 23.00 36.24
C GLU A 103 -32.16 22.80 36.39
N ALA A 104 -32.66 21.56 36.27
CA ALA A 104 -34.06 21.22 36.55
C ALA A 104 -34.41 21.34 38.04
N ALA A 105 -33.47 21.02 38.94
CA ALA A 105 -33.66 21.15 40.39
C ALA A 105 -33.71 22.61 40.85
N LYS A 106 -32.93 23.50 40.21
CA LYS A 106 -32.97 24.95 40.51
C LYS A 106 -34.31 25.59 40.15
N ARG A 107 -34.88 25.29 38.97
CA ARG A 107 -36.19 25.84 38.57
C ARG A 107 -37.35 25.46 39.48
N ARG A 108 -37.27 24.34 40.20
CA ARG A 108 -38.32 23.95 41.17
C ARG A 108 -38.19 24.63 42.53
N ARG A 109 -37.03 25.24 42.82
CA ARG A 109 -36.77 25.90 44.10
C ARG A 109 -37.10 27.40 44.07
N ASP A 110 -36.99 28.00 42.90
CA ASP A 110 -37.23 29.44 42.69
C ASP A 110 -38.65 29.75 42.15
N GLY A 111 -39.61 28.84 42.39
CA GLY A 111 -41.03 29.00 42.05
C GLY A 111 -41.93 28.87 43.27
#